data_AF-X1Q247-F1
#
_entry.id   AF-X1Q247-F1
#
_cell.length_a   1.000
_cell.length_b   1.000
_cell.length_c   1.000
_cell.angle_alpha   90.00
_cell.angle_beta   90.00
_cell.angle_gamma   90.00
#
_symmetry.space_group_name_H-M   'P 1'
#
loop_
_entity.id
_entity.type
_entity.pdbx_description
1 polymer ?
#
loop_
_entity_poly.entity_id
_entity_poly.type
_entity_poly.pdbx_seq_one_letter_code
_entity_poly.pdbx_strand_id
1 'polypeptide(L)' 'AEFALYEEEAKKLLQKGLVLPAYDYTLKCSHAFNLLDARGALGVSERERLIKRVRRLANKCAKLWLGA' A
#
# COMPACT_ATOMS: atom_id res chain seq x y z
N ALA A 1 6.25 5.06 10.32
CA ALA A 1 7.04 4.11 11.12
C ALA A 1 7.22 2.77 10.39
N GLU A 2 6.19 2.10 9.85
CA GLU A 2 6.39 0.96 8.92
C GLU A 2 5.60 1.11 7.61
N PHE A 3 4.33 1.52 7.70
CA PHE A 3 3.47 1.75 6.52
C PHE A 3 4.14 2.65 5.48
N ALA A 4 4.72 3.79 5.90
CA ALA A 4 5.34 4.74 4.99
C ALA A 4 6.57 4.17 4.27
N LEU A 5 7.35 3.33 4.94
CA LEU A 5 8.51 2.66 4.35
C LEU A 5 8.07 1.67 3.28
N TYR A 6 7.06 0.84 3.59
CA TYR A 6 6.50 -0.10 2.63
C TYR A 6 5.83 0.60 1.45
N GLU A 7 5.15 1.72 1.69
CA GLU A 7 4.49 2.49 0.63
C GLU A 7 5.51 3.10 -0.33
N GLU A 8 6.60 3.66 0.19
CA GLU A 8 7.69 4.19 -0.62
C GLU A 8 8.36 3.09 -1.45
N GLU A 9 8.62 1.92 -0.86
CA GLU A 9 9.23 0.81 -1.59
C GLU A 9 8.29 0.25 -2.67
N ALA A 10 7.00 0.11 -2.38
CA ALA A 10 5.99 -0.25 -3.39
C ALA A 10 5.99 0.74 -4.57
N LYS A 11 6.05 2.05 -4.30
CA LYS A 11 6.12 3.09 -5.35
C LYS A 11 7.39 2.95 -6.21
N LYS A 12 8.55 2.73 -5.59
CA LYS A 12 9.82 2.54 -6.32
C LYS A 12 9.78 1.30 -7.22
N LEU A 13 9.24 0.19 -6.73
CA LEU A 13 9.12 -1.04 -7.49
C LEU A 13 8.12 -0.90 -8.65
N LEU A 14 7.01 -0.20 -8.44
CA LEU A 14 6.08 0.16 -9.52
C LEU A 14 6.74 1.00 -10.60
N GLN A 15 7.57 1.98 -10.24
CA GLN A 15 8.34 2.80 -11.21
C GLN A 15 9.34 1.96 -12.01
N LYS A 16 9.84 0.86 -11.45
CA LYS A 16 10.74 -0.09 -12.12
C LYS A 16 10.00 -1.16 -12.92
N GLY A 17 8.66 -1.14 -12.97
CA GLY A 17 7.87 -2.18 -13.64
C GLY A 17 7.87 -3.54 -12.93
N LEU A 18 8.31 -3.59 -11.67
CA LEU A 18 8.42 -4.83 -10.90
C LEU A 18 7.13 -5.10 -10.12
N VAL A 19 6.12 -5.62 -10.82
CA VAL A 19 4.75 -5.75 -10.28
C VAL A 19 4.61 -6.70 -9.09
N LEU A 20 5.24 -7.88 -9.14
CA LEU A 20 5.15 -8.87 -8.05
C LEU A 20 5.70 -8.33 -6.72
N PRO A 21 6.95 -7.83 -6.64
CA PRO A 21 7.46 -7.28 -5.39
C PRO A 21 6.73 -5.98 -4.99
N ALA A 22 6.27 -5.17 -5.94
CA ALA A 22 5.43 -4.01 -5.61
C ALA A 22 4.11 -4.42 -4.92
N TYR A 23 3.51 -5.52 -5.37
CA TYR A 23 2.30 -6.05 -4.77
C TYR A 23 2.57 -6.61 -3.37
N ASP A 24 3.69 -7.30 -3.14
CA ASP A 24 4.08 -7.74 -1.79
C ASP A 24 4.20 -6.58 -0.80
N TYR A 25 4.83 -5.47 -1.20
CA TYR A 25 4.89 -4.27 -0.35
C TYR A 25 3.52 -3.59 -0.18
N THR A 26 2.63 -3.72 -1.15
CA THR A 26 1.22 -3.29 -1.02
C THR A 26 0.49 -4.10 0.04
N LEU A 27 0.69 -5.42 0.08
CA LEU A 27 0.15 -6.30 1.13
C LEU A 27 0.72 -5.96 2.50
N LYS A 28 2.03 -5.67 2.60
CA LYS A 28 2.65 -5.18 3.84
C LYS A 28 2.03 -3.86 4.32
N CYS A 29 1.71 -2.93 3.41
CA CYS A 29 0.95 -1.72 3.76
C CYS A 29 -0.43 -2.06 4.33
N SER A 30 -1.16 -2.98 3.71
CA SER A 30 -2.48 -3.41 4.19
C SER A 30 -2.40 -4.05 5.58
N HIS A 31 -1.40 -4.89 5.81
CA HIS A 31 -1.20 -5.52 7.11
C HIS A 31 -0.85 -4.50 8.20
N ALA A 32 0.10 -3.59 7.92
CA ALA A 32 0.46 -2.52 8.84
C ALA A 32 -0.72 -1.60 9.17
N PHE A 33 -1.56 -1.29 8.18
CA PHE A 33 -2.82 -0.57 8.39
C PHE A 33 -3.75 -1.33 9.34
N ASN A 34 -3.99 -2.63 9.11
CA ASN A 34 -4.88 -3.43 9.96
C ASN A 34 -4.39 -3.47 11.42
N LEU A 35 -3.09 -3.58 11.65
CA LEU A 35 -2.51 -3.55 13.00
C LEU A 35 -2.74 -2.20 13.70
N LEU A 36 -2.54 -1.10 12.99
CA LEU A 36 -2.80 0.25 13.54
C LEU A 36 -4.28 0.45 13.84
N ASP A 37 -5.16 -0.03 12.95
CA ASP A 37 -6.60 0.11 13.10
C ASP A 37 -7.15 -0.71 14.27
N ALA A 38 -6.70 -1.98 14.40
CA ALA A 38 -7.09 -2.86 15.49
C ALA A 38 -6.63 -2.35 16.86
N ARG A 39 -5.52 -1.60 16.91
CA ARG A 39 -5.02 -0.95 18.14
C ARG A 39 -5.79 0.33 18.49
N GLY A 40 -6.73 0.78 17.67
CA GLY A 40 -7.41 2.06 17.86
C GLY A 40 -6.48 3.26 17.70
N ALA A 41 -5.32 3.08 17.05
CA ALA A 41 -4.30 4.12 16.91
C ALA A 41 -4.61 5.11 15.76
N LEU A 42 -5.71 4.92 15.04
CA LEU A 42 -6.11 5.73 13.89
C LEU A 42 -7.44 6.44 14.16
N GLY A 43 -7.47 7.75 13.93
CA GLY A 43 -8.73 8.48 13.81
C GLY A 43 -9.49 8.12 12.52
N VAL A 44 -10.79 8.43 12.46
CA VAL A 44 -11.66 8.13 11.31
C VAL A 44 -11.08 8.66 9.99
N SER A 45 -10.64 9.91 9.96
CA SER A 45 -10.05 10.53 8.77
C SER A 45 -8.72 9.90 8.37
N GLU A 46 -7.92 9.43 9.33
CA GLU A 46 -6.65 8.74 9.05
C GLU A 46 -6.88 7.35 8.48
N ARG A 47 -7.86 6.62 9.02
CA ARG A 47 -8.30 5.33 8.49
C ARG A 47 -8.66 5.45 7.01
N GLU A 48 -9.54 6.40 6.68
CA GLU A 48 -9.96 6.63 5.29
C GLU A 48 -8.76 6.98 4.38
N ARG A 49 -7.85 7.84 4.86
CA ARG A 49 -6.64 8.24 4.13
C ARG A 49 -5.73 7.05 3.85
N LEU A 50 -5.50 6.16 4.82
CA LEU A 50 -4.66 4.98 4.65
C LEU A 50 -5.30 3.95 3.70
N ILE A 51 -6.61 3.71 3.80
CA ILE A 51 -7.34 2.83 2.87
C ILE A 51 -7.19 3.34 1.42
N LYS A 52 -7.37 4.65 1.20
CA LYS A 52 -7.17 5.25 -0.14
C LYS A 52 -5.74 5.05 -0.66
N ARG A 53 -4.74 5.12 0.20
CA ARG A 53 -3.32 4.90 -0.16
C ARG A 53 -3.07 3.45 -0.60
N VAL A 54 -3.51 2.47 0.19
CA VAL A 54 -3.38 1.04 -0.16
C VAL A 54 -4.11 0.73 -1.48
N ARG A 55 -5.34 1.23 -1.63
CA ARG A 55 -6.14 1.05 -2.86
C ARG A 55 -5.44 1.63 -4.09
N ARG A 56 -4.79 2.79 -3.97
CA ARG A 56 -4.02 3.37 -5.08
C ARG A 56 -2.84 2.49 -5.49
N LEU A 57 -2.10 1.91 -4.54
CA LEU A 57 -1.02 0.99 -4.85
C LEU A 57 -1.53 -0.28 -5.54
N ALA A 58 -2.60 -0.89 -5.02
CA ALA A 58 -3.21 -2.08 -5.60
C ALA A 58 -3.69 -1.83 -7.04
N ASN A 59 -4.36 -0.70 -7.29
CA ASN A 59 -4.78 -0.31 -8.64
C ASN A 59 -3.59 -0.13 -9.59
N LYS A 60 -2.48 0.46 -9.13
CA LYS A 60 -1.26 0.59 -9.95
C LYS A 60 -0.64 -0.78 -10.26
N CYS A 61 -0.58 -1.68 -9.28
CA CYS A 61 -0.11 -3.05 -9.50
C CYS A 61 -0.99 -3.77 -10.53
N ALA A 62 -2.31 -3.65 -10.42
CA ALA A 62 -3.24 -4.28 -11.36
C ALA A 62 -3.07 -3.75 -12.80
N LYS A 63 -2.94 -2.42 -12.96
CA LYS A 63 -2.67 -1.83 -14.29
C LYS A 63 -1.36 -2.33 -14.89
N LEU A 64 -0.28 -2.32 -14.10
CA LEU A 64 1.02 -2.80 -14.53
C LEU A 64 0.99 -4.30 -14.88
N TRP A 65 0.27 -5.12 -14.11
CA TRP A 65 0.07 -6.55 -14.40
C TRP A 65 -0.63 -6.78 -15.74
N LEU A 66 -1.65 -5.96 -16.05
CA LEU A 66 -2.40 -6.04 -17.30
C LEU A 66 -1.65 -5.42 -18.49
N GLY A 67 -0.51 -4.77 -18.27
CA GLY A 67 0.24 -4.04 -19.31
C GLY A 67 -0.43 -2.73 -19.76
N ALA A 68 -1.26 -2.13 -18.89
CA ALA A 68 -2.03 -0.91 -19.15
C ALA A 68 -1.35 0.38 -18.64
#